data_AF-A0A484F8Q4-F1
#
_entry.id   AF-A0A484F8Q4-F1
#
_cell.length_a   1.000
_cell.length_b   1.000
_cell.length_c   1.000
_cell.angle_alpha   90.00
_cell.angle_beta   90.00
_cell.angle_gamma   90.00
#
_symmetry.space_group_name_H-M   'P 1'
#
loop_
_entity.id
_entity.type
_entity.pdbx_description
1 polymer ?
#
loop_
_entity_poly.entity_id
_entity_poly.type
_entity_poly.pdbx_seq_one_letter_code
_entity_poly.pdbx_strand_id
1 'polypeptide(L)'
;MRDRSLLQWATKARMTDLSRGDSSLLGGNAPRPDPDQSDFAIVKDVQLVPGQEADGKLGLYLSFDDVDVPQPIRGELGSTDPGPRTYAYEKLNPDLFAPPSTDKGDVKNAM
;
A
#
# COMPACT_ATOMS: atom_id res chain seq x y z
N MET A 1 -1.39 -78.60 -12.48
CA MET A 1 -0.91 -78.55 -11.09
C MET A 1 0.29 -77.62 -11.01
N ARG A 2 0.31 -76.77 -9.97
CA ARG A 2 1.30 -75.76 -9.55
C ARG A 2 1.04 -74.35 -10.09
N ASP A 3 1.10 -73.30 -9.28
CA ASP A 3 0.41 -72.98 -8.03
C ASP A 3 0.25 -71.44 -8.08
N ARG A 4 -0.91 -70.88 -7.76
CA ARG A 4 -1.12 -69.42 -7.77
C ARG A 4 -1.08 -68.90 -6.34
N SER A 5 0.06 -68.36 -5.96
CA SER A 5 0.26 -67.60 -4.71
C SER A 5 1.35 -66.55 -5.05
N LEU A 6 1.26 -65.26 -4.72
CA LEU A 6 0.70 -64.56 -3.58
C LEU A 6 0.39 -63.10 -3.97
N LEU A 7 -0.61 -62.54 -3.31
CA LEU A 7 -0.85 -61.10 -3.12
C LEU A 7 0.46 -60.33 -2.88
N GLN A 8 0.69 -59.25 -3.62
CA GLN A 8 1.29 -58.03 -3.08
C GLN A 8 0.52 -56.82 -3.62
N TRP A 9 -0.42 -56.38 -2.78
CA TRP A 9 -0.98 -55.04 -2.81
C TRP A 9 0.12 -54.11 -2.31
N ALA A 10 0.62 -53.21 -3.16
CA ALA A 10 1.52 -52.15 -2.73
C ALA A 10 1.03 -50.83 -3.32
N THR A 11 0.14 -50.23 -2.56
CA THR A 11 0.16 -48.82 -2.19
C THR A 11 0.14 -47.82 -3.35
N LYS A 12 -1.09 -47.38 -3.64
CA LYS A 12 -1.41 -46.06 -4.16
C LYS A 12 -0.55 -45.00 -3.44
N ALA A 13 0.55 -44.60 -4.06
CA ALA A 13 1.31 -43.43 -3.62
C ALA A 13 0.39 -42.22 -3.80
N ARG A 14 -0.03 -41.71 -2.66
CA ARG A 14 -0.84 -40.52 -2.46
C ARG A 14 -0.20 -39.36 -3.24
N MET A 15 -0.90 -38.80 -4.22
CA MET A 15 -0.62 -37.45 -4.71
C MET A 15 -0.83 -36.49 -3.53
N THR A 16 0.23 -36.25 -2.76
CA THR A 16 0.30 -35.11 -1.86
C THR A 16 1.44 -34.26 -2.32
N ASP A 17 1.07 -33.05 -2.75
CA ASP A 17 1.93 -31.92 -3.02
C ASP A 17 2.50 -31.80 -4.45
N LEU A 18 1.61 -31.57 -5.41
CA LEU A 18 1.96 -31.03 -6.73
C LEU A 18 1.22 -29.71 -7.04
N SER A 19 0.83 -28.96 -6.01
CA SER A 19 -0.02 -27.76 -6.19
C SER A 19 0.62 -26.45 -5.72
N ARG A 20 1.93 -26.41 -5.47
CA ARG A 20 2.63 -25.16 -5.07
C ARG A 20 3.87 -24.82 -5.90
N GLY A 21 4.07 -25.47 -7.06
CA GLY A 21 5.22 -25.22 -7.92
C GLY A 21 6.55 -25.71 -7.33
N ASP A 22 7.63 -25.54 -8.08
CA ASP A 22 8.98 -25.89 -7.64
C ASP A 22 9.41 -24.95 -6.49
N SER A 23 10.06 -25.50 -5.45
CA SER A 23 10.50 -24.71 -4.29
C SER A 23 11.55 -23.65 -4.62
N SER A 24 12.20 -23.74 -5.79
CA SER A 24 13.06 -22.67 -6.33
C SER A 24 12.30 -21.42 -6.76
N LEU A 25 10.96 -21.50 -6.92
CA LEU A 25 10.09 -20.36 -7.20
C LEU A 25 9.58 -19.67 -5.94
N LEU A 26 9.82 -20.25 -4.76
CA LEU A 26 9.61 -19.56 -3.49
C LEU A 26 10.71 -18.49 -3.41
N GLY A 27 10.35 -17.24 -3.74
CA GLY A 27 11.27 -16.11 -3.70
C GLY A 27 12.11 -16.07 -2.42
N GLY A 28 13.33 -15.54 -2.52
CA GLY A 28 14.30 -15.59 -1.43
C GLY A 28 13.84 -14.91 -0.13
N ASN A 29 14.40 -15.34 1.00
CA ASN A 29 14.26 -14.66 2.28
C ASN A 29 14.96 -13.29 2.19
N ALA A 30 14.21 -12.23 1.92
CA ALA A 30 14.74 -10.88 2.00
C ALA A 30 15.18 -10.56 3.44
N PRO A 31 16.37 -9.98 3.65
CA PRO A 31 16.74 -9.44 4.96
C PRO A 31 15.68 -8.46 5.44
N ARG A 32 15.30 -8.52 6.72
CA ARG A 32 14.45 -7.46 7.28
C ARG A 32 15.25 -6.16 7.23
N PRO A 33 14.67 -5.06 6.71
CA PRO A 33 15.32 -3.76 6.75
C PRO A 33 15.52 -3.33 8.21
N ASP A 34 16.67 -2.70 8.48
CA ASP A 34 16.95 -2.07 9.76
C ASP A 34 16.10 -0.78 9.89
N PRO A 35 15.16 -0.70 10.84
CA PRO A 35 14.29 0.45 10.99
C PRO A 35 15.05 1.74 11.36
N ASP A 36 16.22 1.62 12.00
CA ASP A 36 17.00 2.78 12.47
C ASP A 36 17.88 3.38 11.35
N GLN A 37 18.14 2.62 10.29
CA GLN A 37 18.89 3.06 9.12
C GLN A 37 18.01 3.29 7.89
N SER A 38 16.70 3.02 8.00
CA SER A 38 15.77 3.15 6.89
C SER A 38 15.19 4.56 6.75
N ASP A 39 15.74 5.34 5.83
CA ASP A 39 15.19 6.65 5.40
C ASP A 39 13.89 6.53 4.58
N PHE A 40 13.35 5.32 4.37
CA PHE A 40 12.21 5.07 3.46
C PHE A 40 10.92 5.82 3.86
N ALA A 41 10.81 6.28 5.11
CA ALA A 41 9.64 7.02 5.59
C ALA A 41 9.82 8.55 5.60
N ILE A 42 11.01 9.07 5.29
CA ILE A 42 11.34 10.48 5.43
C ILE A 42 11.27 11.17 4.07
N VAL A 43 10.24 12.00 3.86
CA VAL A 43 10.18 12.91 2.72
C VAL A 43 11.03 14.14 3.04
N LYS A 44 12.14 14.31 2.32
CA LYS A 44 12.99 15.50 2.39
C LYS A 44 12.35 16.62 1.55
N ASP A 45 12.49 17.87 2.00
CA ASP A 45 12.07 19.08 1.28
C ASP A 45 10.58 19.12 0.87
N VAL A 46 9.69 19.01 1.87
CA VAL A 46 8.24 19.11 1.65
C VAL A 46 7.87 20.51 1.11
N GLN A 47 7.24 20.54 -0.06
CA GLN A 47 6.68 21.75 -0.65
C GLN A 47 5.21 21.86 -0.25
N LEU A 48 4.85 22.93 0.48
CA LEU A 48 3.48 23.20 0.90
C LEU A 48 2.87 24.31 0.05
N VAL A 49 1.59 24.18 -0.24
CA VAL A 49 0.82 25.20 -0.97
C VAL A 49 0.26 26.25 -0.02
N PRO A 50 -0.12 27.44 -0.52
CA PRO A 50 -0.76 28.45 0.31
C PRO A 50 -2.00 27.92 1.03
N GLY A 51 -2.12 28.23 2.32
CA GLY A 51 -3.26 27.81 3.15
C GLY A 51 -3.13 26.40 3.73
N GLN A 52 -2.12 25.63 3.35
CA GLN A 52 -1.94 24.26 3.81
C GLN A 52 -1.49 24.17 5.28
N GLU A 53 -0.75 25.18 5.77
CA GLU A 53 -0.36 25.32 7.19
C GLU A 53 -1.42 26.03 8.05
N ALA A 54 -2.47 26.59 7.42
CA ALA A 54 -3.50 27.32 8.15
C ALA A 54 -4.36 26.36 8.99
N ASP A 55 -5.05 26.89 10.01
CA ASP A 55 -5.98 26.09 10.82
C ASP A 55 -7.01 25.41 9.90
N GLY A 56 -7.08 24.07 9.96
CA GLY A 56 -8.01 23.27 9.16
C GLY A 56 -9.48 23.68 9.35
N LYS A 57 -9.83 24.32 10.47
CA LYS A 57 -11.16 24.90 10.72
C LYS A 57 -11.54 26.02 9.75
N LEU A 58 -10.57 26.67 9.10
CA LEU A 58 -10.84 27.74 8.13
C LEU A 58 -11.43 27.21 6.83
N GLY A 59 -11.27 25.91 6.54
CA GLY A 59 -11.82 25.30 5.32
C GLY A 59 -11.29 25.93 4.03
N LEU A 60 -10.02 26.38 4.04
CA LEU A 60 -9.41 27.00 2.87
C LEU A 60 -9.35 26.01 1.71
N TYR A 61 -9.63 26.51 0.50
CA TYR A 61 -9.41 25.76 -0.72
C TYR A 61 -7.90 25.59 -0.95
N LEU A 62 -7.48 24.36 -1.22
CA LEU A 62 -6.09 24.03 -1.52
C LEU A 62 -5.97 23.71 -3.02
N SER A 63 -5.10 24.41 -3.74
CA SER A 63 -4.70 24.04 -5.10
C SER A 63 -3.30 23.45 -5.05
N PHE A 64 -3.12 22.28 -5.65
CA PHE A 64 -1.85 21.56 -5.74
C PHE A 64 -1.15 21.71 -7.10
N ASP A 65 -1.61 22.64 -7.93
CA ASP A 65 -1.06 22.83 -9.28
C ASP A 65 0.41 23.28 -9.25
N ASP A 66 0.77 24.08 -8.24
CA ASP A 66 2.09 24.71 -8.09
C ASP A 66 3.15 23.84 -7.38
N VAL A 67 2.81 22.60 -6.98
CA VAL A 67 3.74 21.68 -6.29
C VAL A 67 3.95 20.40 -7.06
N ASP A 68 5.19 19.90 -7.13
CA ASP A 68 5.46 18.65 -7.86
C ASP A 68 4.92 17.42 -7.12
N VAL A 69 5.11 17.41 -5.80
CA VAL A 69 4.77 16.29 -4.91
C VAL A 69 3.81 16.79 -3.82
N PRO A 70 2.50 16.80 -4.07
CA PRO A 70 1.52 17.25 -3.07
C PRO A 70 1.57 16.36 -1.83
N GLN A 71 1.16 16.90 -0.68
CA GLN A 71 1.11 16.13 0.58
C GLN A 71 -0.29 16.19 1.19
N PRO A 72 -0.76 15.11 1.85
CA PRO A 72 -2.07 15.07 2.49
C PRO A 72 -2.01 15.73 3.88
N ILE A 73 -1.62 17.01 3.91
CA ILE A 73 -1.47 17.80 5.12
C ILE A 73 -2.47 18.96 5.08
N ARG A 74 -3.17 19.18 6.20
CA ARG A 74 -4.06 20.33 6.41
C ARG A 74 -3.95 20.84 7.85
N GLY A 75 -3.28 21.97 8.02
CA GLY A 75 -2.92 22.51 9.33
C GLY A 75 -2.03 21.53 10.09
N GLU A 76 -2.45 21.19 11.31
CA GLU A 76 -1.76 20.23 12.17
C GLU A 76 -2.16 18.76 11.90
N LEU A 77 -3.07 18.51 10.94
CA LEU A 77 -3.56 17.18 10.62
C LEU A 77 -2.90 16.61 9.36
N GLY A 78 -2.74 15.29 9.33
CA GLY A 78 -2.09 14.57 8.24
C GLY A 78 -0.60 14.36 8.48
N SER A 79 0.08 13.83 7.47
CA SER A 79 1.53 13.61 7.48
C SER A 79 2.05 13.52 6.05
N THR A 80 3.37 13.49 5.88
CA THR A 80 3.99 13.23 4.59
C THR A 80 3.72 11.80 4.11
N ASP A 81 3.44 11.63 2.83
CA ASP A 81 3.31 10.32 2.19
C ASP A 81 4.53 10.04 1.29
N PRO A 82 5.52 9.24 1.75
CA PRO A 82 6.71 8.89 0.97
C PRO A 82 6.45 7.78 -0.06
N GLY A 83 5.27 7.16 -0.07
CA GLY A 83 4.98 6.00 -0.91
C GLY A 83 4.93 6.32 -2.41
N PRO A 84 5.09 5.29 -3.27
CA PRO A 84 4.85 5.44 -4.71
C PRO A 84 3.35 5.71 -4.94
N ARG A 85 3.06 6.85 -5.58
CA ARG A 85 1.70 7.36 -5.75
C ARG A 85 1.54 8.13 -7.06
N THR A 86 0.31 8.46 -7.41
CA THR A 86 0.00 9.11 -8.69
C THR A 86 -0.34 10.58 -8.45
N TYR A 87 0.69 11.44 -8.48
CA TYR A 87 0.57 12.87 -8.18
C TYR A 87 -0.46 13.59 -9.05
N ALA A 88 -0.65 13.17 -10.30
CA ALA A 88 -1.65 13.76 -11.18
C ALA A 88 -3.09 13.65 -10.61
N TYR A 89 -3.45 12.52 -9.98
CA TYR A 89 -4.77 12.37 -9.37
C TYR A 89 -4.91 13.15 -8.07
N GLU A 90 -3.82 13.28 -7.31
CA GLU A 90 -3.80 14.06 -6.08
C GLU A 90 -4.02 15.55 -6.38
N LYS A 91 -3.41 16.06 -7.46
CA LYS A 91 -3.63 17.43 -7.95
C LYS A 91 -5.05 17.67 -8.43
N LEU A 92 -5.63 16.68 -9.13
CA LEU A 92 -7.02 16.76 -9.62
C LEU A 92 -8.06 16.70 -8.50
N ASN A 93 -7.72 16.08 -7.36
CA ASN A 93 -8.65 15.84 -6.26
C ASN A 93 -8.08 16.37 -4.93
N PRO A 94 -7.82 17.68 -4.81
CA PRO A 94 -7.16 18.23 -3.62
C PRO A 94 -8.00 18.05 -2.36
N ASP A 95 -9.31 18.23 -2.46
CA ASP A 95 -10.25 18.08 -1.34
C ASP A 95 -10.53 16.62 -0.96
N LEU A 96 -10.24 15.65 -1.85
CA LEU A 96 -10.27 14.23 -1.48
C LEU A 96 -8.97 13.82 -0.78
N PHE A 97 -7.84 14.37 -1.26
CA PHE A 97 -6.52 14.03 -0.76
C PHE A 97 -6.22 14.68 0.60
N ALA A 98 -6.61 15.94 0.78
CA ALA A 98 -6.52 16.68 2.04
C ALA A 98 -7.91 17.22 2.42
N PRO A 99 -8.79 16.38 2.99
CA PRO A 99 -10.19 16.73 3.22
C PRO A 99 -10.37 17.91 4.18
N PRO A 100 -11.42 18.74 3.98
CA PRO A 100 -11.72 19.83 4.90
C PRO A 100 -12.10 19.28 6.28
N SER A 101 -11.78 20.02 7.35
CA SER A 101 -12.04 19.55 8.73
C SER A 101 -13.53 19.37 9.07
N THR A 102 -14.42 19.81 8.20
CA THR A 102 -15.88 19.61 8.30
C THR A 102 -16.33 18.23 7.85
N ASP A 103 -15.55 17.51 7.04
CA ASP A 103 -15.92 16.20 6.50
C ASP A 103 -15.83 15.11 7.57
N LYS A 104 -16.90 14.30 7.69
CA LYS A 104 -17.03 13.26 8.72
C LYS A 104 -17.93 12.12 8.25
N GLY A 105 -17.59 10.91 8.71
CA GLY A 105 -18.37 9.70 8.47
C GLY A 105 -18.14 9.09 7.09
N ASP A 106 -18.80 7.97 6.84
CA ASP A 106 -18.67 7.22 5.59
C ASP A 106 -19.69 7.70 4.55
N VAL A 107 -19.22 8.07 3.37
CA VAL A 107 -20.04 8.43 2.21
C VAL A 107 -19.66 7.52 1.03
N LYS A 108 -20.64 7.11 0.23
CA LYS A 108 -20.37 6.27 -0.96
C LYS A 108 -19.68 7.10 -2.03
N ASN A 109 -18.70 6.51 -2.72
CA ASN A 109 -18.08 7.12 -3.88
C ASN A 109 -19.14 7.38 -4.96
N ALA A 110 -18.97 8.45 -5.75
CA ALA A 110 -19.84 8.76 -6.86
C ALA A 110 -19.83 7.63 -7.90
N MET A 111 -21.00 7.35 -8.49
CA MET A 111 -21.19 6.32 -9.52
C MET A 111 -21.02 6.90 -10.92
#